data_AF-A0A1X9Z2X6-F1
#
_entry.id   AF-A0A1X9Z2X6-F1
#
_cell.length_a   1.000
_cell.length_b   1.000
_cell.length_c   1.000
_cell.angle_alpha   90.00
_cell.angle_beta   90.00
_cell.angle_gamma   90.00
#
_symmetry.space_group_name_H-M   'P 1'
#
loop_
_entity.id
_entity.type
_entity.pdbx_description
1 polymer ?
#
loop_
_entity_poly.entity_id
_entity_poly.type
_entity_poly.pdbx_seq_one_letter_code
_entity_poly.pdbx_strand_id
1 'polypeptide(L)'
;MSLNVGQVLERVVRRDRMGISELSRKLNVSRRTIYNWFDQKSLNPEIIWKVGTVIGHDFSVELPETFSKNSHYIHEAFDAHTEDQTKGDANSVYFWMNKYIKLLEKYNEILSHNNIEKSVSETVAHHTMPRNNNRSIS
;
A
#
# COMPACT_ATOMS: atom_id res chain seq x y z
N MET A 1 -12.12 27.79 1.80
CA MET A 1 -12.07 27.81 0.32
C MET A 1 -11.48 26.48 -0.11
N SER A 2 -12.25 25.59 -0.75
CA SER A 2 -11.76 24.26 -1.12
C SER A 2 -10.72 24.38 -2.22
N LEU A 3 -9.47 24.01 -1.92
CA LEU A 3 -8.40 23.98 -2.90
C LEU A 3 -8.66 22.81 -3.86
N ASN A 4 -8.89 23.09 -5.14
CA ASN A 4 -9.05 22.04 -6.15
C ASN A 4 -7.65 21.59 -6.59
N VAL A 5 -7.29 20.37 -6.21
CA VAL A 5 -5.98 19.77 -6.51
C VAL A 5 -5.69 19.75 -8.02
N GLY A 6 -6.68 19.36 -8.83
CA GLY A 6 -6.55 19.32 -10.28
C GLY A 6 -6.24 20.67 -10.92
N GLN A 7 -6.82 21.76 -10.40
CA GLN A 7 -6.57 23.12 -10.92
C GLN A 7 -5.15 23.61 -10.62
N VAL A 8 -4.59 23.20 -9.47
CA VAL A 8 -3.19 23.47 -9.13
C VAL A 8 -2.27 22.71 -10.08
N LEU A 9 -2.54 21.42 -10.28
CA LEU A 9 -1.79 20.57 -11.20
C LEU A 9 -1.80 21.12 -12.62
N GLU A 10 -2.96 21.52 -13.11
CA GLU A 10 -3.13 22.11 -14.45
C GLU A 10 -2.30 23.38 -14.63
N ARG A 11 -2.29 24.26 -13.63
CA ARG A 11 -1.53 25.50 -13.66
C ARG A 11 -0.03 25.24 -13.76
N VAL A 12 0.49 24.30 -12.99
CA VAL A 12 1.92 23.94 -13.02
C VAL A 12 2.27 23.28 -14.35
N VAL A 13 1.48 22.30 -14.78
CA VAL A 13 1.70 21.59 -16.06
C VAL A 13 1.68 22.56 -17.25
N ARG A 14 0.79 23.55 -17.25
CA ARG A 14 0.74 24.55 -18.35
C ARG A 14 1.85 25.58 -18.31
N ARG A 15 2.46 25.81 -17.15
CA ARG A 15 3.63 26.69 -17.00
C ARG A 15 4.93 26.00 -17.37
N ASP A 16 4.95 24.67 -17.24
CA ASP A 16 6.09 23.88 -17.65
C ASP A 16 6.31 23.95 -19.17
N ARG A 17 7.57 23.77 -19.58
CA ARG A 17 7.92 23.76 -21.01
C ARG A 17 7.46 22.47 -21.70
N MET A 18 7.19 21.41 -20.96
CA MET A 18 6.66 20.16 -21.48
C MET A 18 5.17 20.29 -21.76
N GLY A 19 4.78 20.10 -23.02
CA GLY A 19 3.37 20.03 -23.38
C GLY A 19 2.68 18.79 -22.82
N ILE A 20 1.35 18.84 -22.71
CA ILE A 20 0.50 17.73 -22.21
C ILE A 20 0.71 16.43 -23.02
N SER A 21 1.02 16.55 -24.31
CA SER A 21 1.34 15.40 -25.16
C SER A 21 2.62 14.67 -24.71
N GLU A 22 3.65 15.40 -24.30
CA GLU A 22 4.90 14.81 -23.83
C GLU A 22 4.75 14.24 -22.41
N LEU A 23 4.00 14.93 -21.55
CA LEU A 23 3.62 14.44 -20.22
C LEU A 23 2.87 13.10 -20.31
N SER A 24 1.92 12.99 -21.25
CA SER A 24 1.18 11.76 -21.56
C SER A 24 2.10 10.59 -21.92
N ARG A 25 3.11 10.82 -22.77
CA ARG A 25 4.07 9.77 -23.15
C ARG A 25 4.90 9.31 -21.95
N LYS A 26 5.39 10.25 -21.14
CA LYS A 26 6.24 9.93 -19.98
C LYS A 26 5.50 9.21 -18.86
N LEU A 27 4.24 9.57 -18.62
CA LEU A 27 3.39 8.93 -17.62
C LEU A 27 2.72 7.65 -18.12
N ASN A 28 2.84 7.35 -19.42
CA ASN A 28 2.19 6.22 -20.09
C ASN A 28 0.66 6.22 -19.91
N VAL A 29 0.04 7.40 -19.99
CA VAL A 29 -1.41 7.61 -19.89
C VAL A 29 -1.94 8.41 -21.07
N SER A 30 -3.24 8.28 -21.35
CA SER A 30 -3.89 9.08 -22.40
C SER A 30 -3.97 10.56 -22.01
N ARG A 31 -3.93 11.47 -23.01
CA ARG A 31 -4.18 12.90 -22.78
C ARG A 31 -5.54 13.17 -22.13
N ARG A 32 -6.57 12.37 -22.48
CA ARG A 32 -7.90 12.42 -21.87
C ARG A 32 -7.84 12.20 -20.35
N THR A 33 -7.03 11.24 -19.91
CA THR A 33 -6.81 10.95 -18.48
C THR A 33 -6.20 12.14 -17.76
N ILE A 34 -5.22 12.80 -18.38
CA ILE A 34 -4.59 14.00 -17.80
C ILE A 34 -5.62 15.14 -17.66
N TYR A 35 -6.43 15.40 -18.68
CA TYR A 35 -7.50 16.40 -18.58
C TYR A 35 -8.50 16.06 -17.48
N ASN A 36 -8.89 14.79 -17.35
CA ASN A 36 -9.79 14.36 -16.27
C ASN A 36 -9.18 14.61 -14.89
N TRP A 37 -7.86 14.47 -14.71
CA TRP A 37 -7.20 14.79 -13.44
C TRP A 37 -7.28 16.28 -13.09
N PHE A 38 -7.28 17.17 -14.09
CA PHE A 38 -7.39 18.61 -13.87
C PHE A 38 -8.77 19.02 -13.34
N ASP A 39 -9.82 18.29 -13.70
CA ASP A 39 -11.19 18.53 -13.24
C ASP A 39 -11.46 17.96 -11.83
N GLN A 40 -10.55 17.14 -11.29
CA GLN A 40 -10.74 16.50 -9.98
C GLN A 40 -10.38 17.42 -8.81
N LYS A 41 -11.31 17.52 -7.84
CA LYS A 41 -11.10 18.29 -6.60
C LYS A 41 -10.02 17.69 -5.71
N SER A 42 -9.91 16.36 -5.71
CA SER A 42 -8.92 15.57 -4.99
C SER A 42 -8.37 14.48 -5.91
N LEU A 43 -7.05 14.29 -5.88
CA LEU A 43 -6.36 13.29 -6.67
C LEU A 43 -5.52 12.40 -5.74
N ASN A 44 -5.28 11.15 -6.13
CA ASN A 44 -4.37 10.27 -5.39
C ASN A 44 -2.97 10.92 -5.32
N PRO A 45 -2.37 11.08 -4.12
CA PRO A 45 -1.04 11.67 -3.95
C PRO A 45 0.06 10.99 -4.78
N GLU A 46 -0.07 9.69 -5.07
CA GLU A 46 0.87 8.97 -5.94
C GLU A 46 0.90 9.54 -7.37
N ILE A 47 -0.26 9.93 -7.90
CA ILE A 47 -0.36 10.54 -9.23
C ILE A 47 0.28 11.93 -9.22
N ILE A 48 0.02 12.71 -8.17
CA ILE A 48 0.63 14.04 -7.98
C ILE A 48 2.16 13.91 -7.93
N TRP A 49 2.68 12.93 -7.20
CA TRP A 49 4.12 12.66 -7.10
C TRP A 49 4.73 12.23 -8.44
N LYS A 50 4.07 11.34 -9.20
CA LYS A 50 4.53 10.93 -10.53
C LYS A 50 4.60 12.12 -11.49
N VAL A 51 3.56 12.96 -11.52
CA VAL A 51 3.53 14.17 -12.35
C VAL A 51 4.63 15.14 -11.93
N GLY A 52 4.80 15.37 -10.62
CA GLY A 52 5.86 16.22 -10.07
C GLY A 52 7.25 15.74 -10.45
N THR A 53 7.49 14.43 -10.37
CA THR A 53 8.78 13.82 -10.76
C THR A 53 9.07 14.00 -12.25
N VAL A 54 8.07 13.88 -13.11
CA VAL A 54 8.23 14.04 -14.56
C VAL A 54 8.52 15.50 -14.95
N ILE A 55 7.91 16.45 -14.24
CA ILE A 55 8.04 17.89 -14.51
C ILE A 55 9.20 18.51 -13.72
N GLY A 56 9.71 17.81 -12.70
CA GLY A 56 10.71 18.34 -11.77
C GLY A 56 10.15 19.38 -10.81
N HIS A 57 8.85 19.29 -10.48
CA HIS A 57 8.16 20.21 -9.57
C HIS A 57 7.74 19.52 -8.28
N ASP A 58 8.01 20.16 -7.15
CA ASP A 58 7.53 19.69 -5.84
C ASP A 58 6.17 20.31 -5.52
N PHE A 59 5.14 19.46 -5.49
CA PHE A 59 3.77 19.85 -5.17
C PHE A 59 3.49 19.95 -3.67
N SER A 60 4.43 19.52 -2.81
CA SER A 60 4.22 19.47 -1.35
C SER A 60 3.99 20.85 -0.73
N VAL A 61 4.59 21.89 -1.31
CA VAL A 61 4.43 23.29 -0.87
C VAL A 61 3.07 23.86 -1.25
N GLU A 62 2.54 23.47 -2.41
CA GLU A 62 1.27 24.01 -2.95
C GLU A 62 0.05 23.23 -2.47
N LEU A 63 0.24 21.93 -2.18
CA LEU A 63 -0.83 21.00 -1.80
C LEU A 63 -0.57 20.31 -0.45
N PRO A 64 -0.22 21.05 0.62
CA PRO A 64 0.13 20.44 1.91
C PRO A 64 -0.99 19.54 2.43
N GLU A 65 -2.26 19.92 2.26
CA GLU A 65 -3.43 19.12 2.65
C GLU A 65 -3.51 17.73 2.01
N THR A 66 -3.01 17.57 0.78
CA THR A 66 -3.06 16.27 0.09
C THR A 66 -2.00 15.31 0.61
N PHE A 67 -0.85 15.83 1.02
CA PHE A 67 0.26 15.06 1.58
C PHE A 67 0.10 14.88 3.11
N SER A 68 -0.48 15.86 3.81
CA SER A 68 -0.80 15.80 5.24
C SER A 68 -1.88 14.78 5.57
N LYS A 69 -2.84 14.50 4.67
CA LYS A 69 -3.84 13.43 4.88
C LYS A 69 -3.22 12.04 4.85
N ASN A 70 -2.19 11.83 4.02
CA ASN A 70 -1.39 10.62 4.08
C ASN A 70 -0.47 10.61 5.31
N SER A 71 -0.02 11.79 5.77
CA SER A 71 0.67 11.91 7.04
C SER A 71 -0.24 11.53 8.20
N HIS A 72 -1.52 11.90 8.25
CA HIS A 72 -2.40 11.56 9.38
C HIS A 72 -2.58 10.05 9.59
N TYR A 73 -2.60 9.22 8.54
CA TYR A 73 -2.58 7.76 8.71
C TYR A 73 -1.24 7.22 9.24
N ILE A 74 -0.15 7.97 9.05
CA ILE A 74 1.17 7.66 9.60
C ILE A 74 1.34 8.30 11.00
N HIS A 75 0.78 9.48 11.24
CA HIS A 75 0.87 10.29 12.46
C HIS A 75 -0.09 9.79 13.54
N GLU A 76 -1.27 9.25 13.20
CA GLU A 76 -2.11 8.58 14.19
C GLU A 76 -1.43 7.31 14.75
N ALA A 77 -0.47 6.73 14.01
CA ALA A 77 0.43 5.69 14.49
C ALA A 77 1.74 6.23 15.10
N PHE A 78 2.06 7.53 14.98
CA PHE A 78 3.32 8.16 15.42
C PHE A 78 3.14 9.08 16.66
N ASP A 79 1.96 9.67 16.84
CA ASP A 79 1.62 10.59 17.93
C ASP A 79 1.43 9.89 19.28
N ALA A 80 1.37 8.55 19.30
CA ALA A 80 1.38 7.82 20.56
C ALA A 80 2.76 7.87 21.27
N HIS A 81 3.86 8.16 20.56
CA HIS A 81 5.22 7.99 21.13
C HIS A 81 6.25 9.01 20.62
N THR A 82 5.90 10.30 20.60
CA THR A 82 6.89 11.36 20.29
C THR A 82 7.18 12.24 21.52
N GLU A 83 7.62 11.60 22.61
CA GLU A 83 8.60 12.21 23.50
C GLU A 83 9.95 11.55 23.19
N ASP A 84 10.97 12.35 22.87
CA ASP A 84 12.36 11.96 22.55
C ASP A 84 12.75 11.80 21.06
N GLN A 85 12.56 12.87 20.29
CA GLN A 85 13.11 13.05 18.93
C GLN A 85 14.58 13.50 18.95
N THR A 86 15.48 12.68 19.52
CA THR A 86 16.94 12.96 19.45
C THR A 86 17.81 11.82 18.87
N LYS A 87 17.21 10.75 18.31
CA LYS A 87 17.96 9.63 17.67
C LYS A 87 17.37 9.25 16.31
N GLY A 88 17.37 10.22 15.40
CA GLY A 88 16.54 10.28 14.19
C GLY A 88 16.86 9.36 12.99
N ASP A 89 17.70 8.33 13.09
CA ASP A 89 17.91 7.42 11.95
C ASP A 89 17.82 5.93 12.34
N ALA A 90 18.46 5.53 13.44
CA ALA A 90 18.40 4.14 13.90
C ALA A 90 16.97 3.71 14.24
N ASN A 91 16.18 4.60 14.85
CA ASN A 91 14.83 4.27 15.31
C ASN A 91 13.87 3.99 14.13
N SER A 92 14.07 4.66 12.99
CA SER A 92 13.28 4.40 11.79
C SER A 92 13.63 3.05 11.15
N VAL A 93 14.93 2.70 11.10
CA VAL A 93 15.40 1.42 10.57
C VAL A 93 14.93 0.25 11.44
N TYR A 94 15.05 0.37 12.77
CA TYR A 94 14.54 -0.64 13.71
C TYR A 94 13.03 -0.83 13.58
N PHE A 95 12.27 0.25 13.39
CA PHE A 95 10.82 0.18 13.19
C PHE A 95 10.44 -0.64 11.94
N TRP A 96 11.09 -0.35 10.80
CA TRP A 96 10.84 -1.09 9.56
C TRP A 96 11.32 -2.53 9.63
N MET A 97 12.46 -2.78 10.29
CA MET A 97 12.97 -4.13 10.55
C MET A 97 11.96 -4.95 11.36
N ASN A 98 11.44 -4.41 12.47
CA ASN A 98 10.47 -5.11 13.29
C ASN A 98 9.16 -5.38 12.55
N LYS A 99 8.71 -4.45 11.70
CA LYS A 99 7.52 -4.66 10.85
C LYS A 99 7.73 -5.81 9.86
N TYR A 100 8.93 -5.89 9.27
CA TYR A 100 9.29 -6.98 8.36
C TYR A 100 9.35 -8.33 9.08
N ILE A 101 9.97 -8.38 10.27
CA ILE A 101 10.03 -9.59 11.11
C ILE A 101 8.61 -10.08 11.43
N LYS A 102 7.73 -9.21 11.92
CA LYS A 102 6.34 -9.57 12.25
C LYS A 102 5.57 -10.12 11.04
N LEU A 103 5.82 -9.58 9.85
CA LEU A 103 5.18 -10.06 8.63
C LEU A 103 5.65 -11.49 8.29
N LEU A 104 6.96 -11.76 8.40
CA LEU A 104 7.52 -13.09 8.20
C LEU A 104 7.02 -14.10 9.24
N GLU A 105 6.94 -13.69 10.51
CA GLU A 105 6.41 -14.52 11.60
C GLU A 105 4.96 -14.94 11.31
N LYS A 106 4.09 -13.98 10.95
CA LYS A 106 2.69 -14.26 10.60
C LYS A 106 2.56 -15.16 9.37
N TYR A 107 3.44 -14.97 8.37
CA TYR A 107 3.45 -15.83 7.19
C TYR A 107 3.85 -17.26 7.54
N ASN A 108 4.90 -17.43 8.35
CA ASN A 108 5.34 -18.73 8.83
C ASN A 108 4.30 -19.42 9.72
N GLU A 109 3.60 -18.66 10.56
CA GLU A 109 2.49 -19.16 11.38
C GLU A 109 1.37 -19.71 10.49
N ILE A 110 0.96 -18.99 9.45
CA ILE A 110 -0.06 -19.47 8.51
C ILE A 110 0.44 -20.74 7.80
N LEU A 111 1.70 -20.77 7.36
CA LEU A 111 2.28 -21.96 6.71
C LEU A 111 2.37 -23.17 7.65
N SER A 112 2.68 -22.96 8.94
CA SER A 112 2.73 -24.04 9.91
C SER A 112 1.34 -24.59 10.20
N HIS A 113 0.32 -23.73 10.35
CA HIS A 113 -1.06 -24.17 10.55
C HIS A 113 -1.57 -25.00 9.36
N ASN A 114 -1.30 -24.58 8.12
CA ASN A 114 -1.69 -25.33 6.93
C ASN A 114 -0.99 -26.70 6.82
N ASN A 115 0.28 -26.81 7.24
CA ASN A 115 0.98 -28.11 7.25
C ASN A 115 0.47 -29.04 8.36
N ILE A 116 0.08 -28.49 9.51
CA ILE A 116 -0.49 -29.26 10.62
C ILE A 116 -1.85 -29.86 10.22
N GLU A 117 -2.73 -29.08 9.58
CA GLU A 117 -4.04 -29.57 9.10
C GLU A 117 -3.91 -30.69 8.06
N LYS A 118 -2.85 -30.65 7.23
CA LYS A 118 -2.55 -31.71 6.27
C LYS A 118 -2.12 -33.02 6.95
N SER A 119 -1.32 -32.94 8.03
CA SER A 119 -0.87 -34.13 8.78
C SER A 119 -1.96 -34.78 9.65
N VAL A 120 -2.93 -34.01 10.15
CA VAL A 120 -4.06 -34.52 10.94
C VAL A 120 -5.07 -35.23 10.05
N SER A 121 -5.28 -34.77 8.82
CA SER A 121 -6.19 -35.41 7.85
C SER A 121 -5.68 -36.79 7.39
N GLU A 122 -4.36 -37.01 7.34
CA GLU A 122 -3.77 -38.30 6.98
C GLU A 122 -3.82 -39.32 8.14
N THR A 123 -3.68 -38.89 9.40
CA THR A 123 -3.65 -39.82 10.55
C THR A 123 -5.03 -40.31 10.99
N VAL A 124 -6.10 -39.52 10.80
CA VAL A 124 -7.48 -39.92 11.17
C VAL A 124 -8.07 -40.96 10.19
N ALA A 125 -7.62 -40.97 8.93
CA ALA A 125 -8.12 -41.90 7.90
C ALA A 125 -7.73 -43.37 8.15
N HIS A 126 -6.70 -43.64 8.96
CA HIS A 126 -6.18 -45.00 9.17
C HIS A 126 -6.74 -45.73 10.40
N HIS A 127 -7.54 -45.09 11.27
CA HIS A 127 -7.97 -45.70 12.54
C HIS A 127 -9.47 -46.05 12.67
N THR A 128 -10.30 -45.86 11.63
CA THR A 128 -11.78 -46.02 11.71
C THR A 128 -12.38 -47.00 10.70
N MET A 129 -11.69 -48.08 10.34
CA MET A 129 -12.35 -49.20 9.64
C MET A 129 -12.96 -50.19 10.65
N PRO A 130 -14.29 -50.33 10.75
CA PRO A 130 -14.90 -51.35 11.58
C PRO A 130 -14.67 -52.72 10.91
N ARG A 131 -14.09 -53.66 11.66
CA ARG A 131 -13.98 -55.07 11.25
C ARG A 131 -15.38 -55.68 11.22
N ASN A 132 -16.00 -55.67 10.03
CA ASN A 132 -17.31 -56.27 9.78
C ASN A 132 -17.24 -57.79 9.99
N ASN A 133 -17.89 -58.26 11.06
CA ASN A 133 -18.08 -59.67 11.37
C ASN A 133 -19.47 -60.10 10.89
N ASN A 134 -19.56 -60.65 9.67
CA ASN A 134 -20.76 -61.34 9.21
C ASN A 134 -20.45 -62.82 8.91
N ARG A 135 -20.97 -63.68 9.79
CA ARG A 135 -21.07 -65.14 9.64
C ARG A 135 -22.20 -65.52 8.67
N SER A 136 -22.01 -66.60 7.91
CA SER A 136 -23.05 -67.55 7.46
C SER A 136 -22.35 -68.74 6.79
N ILE A 137 -22.15 -69.88 7.48
CA ILE A 137 -23.03 -71.07 7.47
C ILE A 137 -23.59 -71.40 6.08
N SER A 138 -23.03 -72.42 5.43
CA SER A 138 -23.70 -73.53 4.75
C SER A 138 -22.69 -74.65 4.54
#